data_AF-A0A7V2W9B0-F1
#
_entry.id   AF-A0A7V2W9B0-F1
#
_cell.length_a   1.000
_cell.length_b   1.000
_cell.length_c   1.000
_cell.angle_alpha   90.00
_cell.angle_beta   90.00
_cell.angle_gamma   90.00
#
_symmetry.space_group_name_H-M   'P 1'
#
loop_
_entity.id
_entity.type
_entity.pdbx_description
1 polymer ?
#
loop_
_entity_poly.entity_id
_entity_poly.type
_entity_poly.pdbx_seq_one_letter_code
_entity_poly.pdbx_strand_id
1 'polypeptide(L)'
;MRFLTYNIQYGLGEDGRFDLARIAGEILRHEPDVVGLQEVERYWKRSGERDQPAELAALMPGYYWVYGANLDMHAGNGEQPNRRRQFGTMILSRSPILSSRNFPLPKFGTLSQHSIQQGALEAVVESPKGMPIRVYSVHLSHLAPETRLPQVEAILEIDRRAYAEGGAWCGGHPDPAAGWTEGEIPPMPRESVWMGDFNFTVDSEEYARLVGPLTPRHGRLVNRDGLIDCWVAAGHDEREGASCGDMRIDYVFCSAWLADRVRRAEIDTAARGSDHRPVIVEIGI
;
A
#
# COMPACT_ATOMS: atom_id res chain seq x y z
N MET A 1 -14.66 -7.10 4.68
CA MET A 1 -13.21 -7.35 4.73
C MET A 1 -12.50 -6.36 5.66
N ARG A 2 -11.44 -6.80 6.34
CA ARG A 2 -10.52 -5.96 7.14
C ARG A 2 -9.23 -5.69 6.38
N PHE A 3 -8.89 -4.42 6.23
CA PHE A 3 -7.65 -3.93 5.62
C PHE A 3 -6.74 -3.42 6.71
N LEU A 4 -5.46 -3.78 6.69
CA LEU A 4 -4.46 -3.28 7.60
C LEU A 4 -3.28 -2.74 6.81
N THR A 5 -2.78 -1.55 7.17
CA THR A 5 -1.51 -1.06 6.64
C THR A 5 -0.54 -0.71 7.73
N TYR A 6 0.75 -0.95 7.47
CA TYR A 6 1.81 -0.77 8.45
C TYR A 6 3.15 -0.51 7.75
N ASN A 7 3.72 0.68 7.92
CA ASN A 7 5.13 0.92 7.65
C ASN A 7 5.95 0.21 8.73
N ILE A 8 6.72 -0.80 8.35
CA ILE A 8 7.41 -1.68 9.30
C ILE A 8 8.84 -1.26 9.60
N GLN A 9 9.29 -0.12 9.06
CA GLN A 9 10.65 0.38 9.20
C GLN A 9 11.69 -0.73 8.99
N TYR A 10 11.53 -1.52 7.91
CA TYR A 10 12.37 -2.67 7.57
C TYR A 10 12.65 -3.63 8.75
N GLY A 11 11.69 -3.77 9.66
CA GLY A 11 11.77 -4.66 10.82
C GLY A 11 12.25 -4.00 12.11
N LEU A 12 12.70 -2.74 12.07
CA LEU A 12 13.26 -2.03 13.21
C LEU A 12 12.14 -1.48 14.09
N GLY A 13 12.03 -1.98 15.34
CA GLY A 13 11.08 -1.40 16.28
C GLY A 13 11.67 -0.31 17.16
N GLU A 14 10.82 0.26 18.01
CA GLU A 14 11.19 1.36 18.92
C GLU A 14 12.25 0.97 19.96
N ASP A 15 12.46 -0.33 20.16
CA ASP A 15 13.53 -0.88 21.00
C ASP A 15 14.89 -0.98 20.27
N GLY A 16 14.97 -0.53 19.02
CA GLY A 16 16.16 -0.57 18.19
C GLY A 16 16.52 -1.98 17.69
N ARG A 17 15.60 -2.94 17.77
CA ARG A 17 15.83 -4.34 17.34
C ARG A 17 15.05 -4.66 16.08
N PHE A 18 15.69 -5.42 15.20
CA PHE A 18 15.08 -5.93 13.98
C PHE A 18 14.32 -7.25 14.24
N ASP A 19 12.99 -7.20 14.29
CA ASP A 19 12.14 -8.34 14.66
C ASP A 19 10.87 -8.42 13.80
N LEU A 20 10.94 -9.19 12.72
CA LEU A 20 9.79 -9.44 11.83
C LEU A 20 8.71 -10.31 12.49
N ALA A 21 9.07 -11.16 13.46
CA ALA A 21 8.09 -12.00 14.15
C ALA A 21 7.19 -11.16 15.07
N ARG A 22 7.75 -10.12 15.72
CA ARG A 22 6.96 -9.11 16.44
C ARG A 22 5.98 -8.41 15.52
N ILE A 23 6.45 -7.91 14.36
CA ILE A 23 5.59 -7.25 13.37
C ILE A 23 4.47 -8.18 12.89
N ALA A 24 4.80 -9.42 12.52
CA ALA A 24 3.80 -10.41 12.10
C ALA A 24 2.78 -10.68 13.22
N GLY A 25 3.21 -10.78 14.48
CA GLY A 25 2.32 -10.94 15.64
C GLY A 25 1.40 -9.72 15.87
N GLU A 26 1.93 -8.51 15.72
CA GLU A 26 1.15 -7.26 15.79
C GLU A 26 0.11 -7.16 14.67
N ILE A 27 0.42 -7.67 13.47
CA ILE A 27 -0.52 -7.71 12.35
C ILE A 27 -1.59 -8.78 12.60
N LEU A 28 -1.19 -10.00 12.94
CA LEU A 28 -2.08 -11.16 13.02
C LEU A 28 -3.13 -11.04 14.14
N ARG A 29 -2.87 -10.28 15.20
CA ARG A 29 -3.86 -10.03 16.28
C ARG A 29 -5.14 -9.33 15.82
N HIS A 30 -5.07 -8.63 14.68
CA HIS A 30 -6.22 -7.93 14.09
C HIS A 30 -6.99 -8.78 13.08
N GLU A 31 -6.49 -9.99 12.79
CA GLU A 31 -7.04 -10.91 11.80
C GLU A 31 -7.38 -10.24 10.45
N PRO A 32 -6.45 -9.46 9.84
CA PRO A 32 -6.75 -8.73 8.61
C PRO A 32 -7.03 -9.69 7.45
N ASP A 33 -7.93 -9.31 6.55
CA ASP A 33 -8.12 -10.04 5.29
C ASP A 33 -7.04 -9.66 4.27
N VAL A 34 -6.64 -8.38 4.27
CA VAL A 34 -5.60 -7.84 3.38
C VAL A 34 -4.66 -6.93 4.17
N VAL A 35 -3.36 -7.05 3.93
CA VAL A 35 -2.30 -6.32 4.60
C VAL A 35 -1.43 -5.61 3.56
N GLY A 36 -1.23 -4.30 3.72
CA GLY A 36 -0.29 -3.50 2.92
C GLY A 36 0.88 -3.05 3.77
N LEU A 37 2.08 -3.55 3.49
CA LEU A 37 3.31 -3.19 4.21
C LEU A 37 4.18 -2.25 3.38
N GLN A 38 4.80 -1.30 4.07
CA GLN A 38 5.81 -0.38 3.52
C GLN A 38 7.16 -0.63 4.18
N GLU A 39 8.22 -0.18 3.52
CA GLU A 39 9.62 -0.37 3.95
C GLU A 39 10.03 -1.83 4.08
N VAL A 40 9.53 -2.70 3.20
CA VAL A 40 9.95 -4.09 3.13
C VAL A 40 11.18 -4.21 2.23
N GLU A 41 12.23 -4.84 2.73
CA GLU A 41 13.52 -4.86 2.05
C GLU A 41 14.13 -6.24 1.84
N ARG A 42 15.08 -6.33 0.90
CA ARG A 42 15.89 -7.53 0.65
C ARG A 42 17.36 -7.20 0.56
N TYR A 43 18.18 -8.01 1.21
CA TYR A 43 19.64 -8.00 1.06
C TYR A 43 20.31 -6.65 1.35
N TRP A 44 19.77 -5.93 2.34
CA TRP A 44 20.40 -4.74 2.92
C TRP A 44 21.26 -5.11 4.12
N LYS A 45 22.48 -4.58 4.18
CA LYS A 45 23.44 -4.90 5.26
C LYS A 45 22.90 -4.55 6.65
N ARG A 46 22.17 -3.44 6.77
CA ARG A 46 21.63 -2.95 8.06
C ARG A 46 20.68 -3.95 8.73
N SER A 47 19.91 -4.70 7.93
CA SER A 47 18.94 -5.70 8.42
C SER A 47 19.48 -7.12 8.37
N GLY A 48 20.79 -7.30 8.16
CA GLY A 48 21.43 -8.62 8.11
C GLY A 48 21.31 -9.34 6.76
N GLU A 49 21.12 -8.59 5.67
CA GLU A 49 20.97 -9.11 4.31
C GLU A 49 19.87 -10.18 4.17
N ARG A 50 18.78 -10.00 4.91
CA ARG A 50 17.62 -10.90 4.95
C ARG A 50 16.68 -10.74 3.75
N ASP A 51 15.85 -11.75 3.50
CA ASP A 51 14.76 -11.72 2.52
C ASP A 51 13.44 -11.51 3.27
N GLN A 52 13.14 -10.25 3.62
CA GLN A 52 11.99 -9.95 4.48
C GLN A 52 10.65 -10.39 3.89
N PRO A 53 10.38 -10.27 2.57
CA PRO A 53 9.15 -10.82 1.99
C PRO A 53 8.98 -12.31 2.26
N ALA A 54 10.04 -13.11 2.08
CA ALA A 54 9.99 -14.55 2.31
C ALA A 54 9.81 -14.89 3.81
N GLU A 55 10.51 -14.17 4.70
CA GLU A 55 10.39 -14.34 6.15
C GLU A 55 8.99 -13.96 6.66
N LEU A 56 8.46 -12.81 6.23
CA LEU A 56 7.10 -12.36 6.57
C LEU A 56 6.04 -13.35 6.07
N ALA A 57 6.18 -13.87 4.84
CA ALA A 57 5.28 -14.89 4.31
C ALA A 57 5.32 -16.20 5.12
N ALA A 58 6.50 -16.60 5.61
CA ALA A 58 6.64 -17.77 6.47
C ALA A 58 6.01 -17.56 7.86
N LEU A 59 6.04 -16.33 8.38
CA LEU A 59 5.45 -15.94 9.66
C LEU A 59 3.93 -15.75 9.60
N MET A 60 3.37 -15.56 8.40
CA MET A 60 1.94 -15.36 8.16
C MET A 60 1.37 -16.48 7.27
N PRO A 61 1.38 -17.74 7.73
CA PRO A 61 0.90 -18.87 6.93
C PRO A 61 -0.58 -18.70 6.57
N GLY A 62 -0.93 -19.08 5.34
CA GLY A 62 -2.29 -18.93 4.81
C GLY A 62 -2.57 -17.58 4.13
N TYR A 63 -1.58 -16.69 4.04
CA TYR A 63 -1.66 -15.49 3.21
C TYR A 63 -0.95 -15.71 1.87
N TYR A 64 -1.63 -15.36 0.79
CA TYR A 64 -1.05 -15.08 -0.52
C TYR A 64 -0.29 -13.76 -0.44
N TRP A 65 0.78 -13.60 -1.23
CA TRP A 65 1.56 -12.37 -1.18
C TRP A 65 2.18 -11.99 -2.52
N VAL A 66 2.40 -10.69 -2.68
CA VAL A 66 3.18 -10.09 -3.77
C VAL A 66 4.09 -9.01 -3.19
N TYR A 67 5.27 -8.84 -3.79
CA TYR A 67 6.26 -7.84 -3.38
C TYR A 67 6.64 -6.95 -4.57
N GLY A 68 6.54 -5.64 -4.37
CA GLY A 68 6.93 -4.62 -5.33
C GLY A 68 8.28 -4.02 -4.94
N ALA A 69 9.34 -4.41 -5.64
CA ALA A 69 10.66 -3.79 -5.49
C ALA A 69 10.65 -2.41 -6.18
N ASN A 70 10.36 -1.35 -5.43
CA ASN A 70 10.32 0.02 -5.95
C ASN A 70 11.72 0.53 -6.27
N LEU A 71 12.66 0.24 -5.38
CA LEU A 71 14.08 0.45 -5.58
C LEU A 71 14.75 -0.92 -5.75
N ASP A 72 15.49 -1.09 -6.83
CA ASP A 72 16.19 -2.33 -7.16
C ASP A 72 17.59 -2.03 -7.68
N MET A 73 18.61 -2.44 -6.93
CA MET A 73 20.02 -2.21 -7.25
C MET A 73 20.80 -3.51 -7.29
N HIS A 74 21.88 -3.56 -8.08
CA HIS A 74 22.81 -4.68 -8.03
C HIS A 74 23.48 -4.76 -6.65
N ALA A 75 23.52 -5.98 -6.09
CA ALA A 75 24.20 -6.32 -4.86
C ALA A 75 25.00 -7.61 -5.01
N GLY A 76 25.37 -7.93 -6.25
CA GLY A 76 26.13 -9.12 -6.55
C GLY A 76 27.57 -9.05 -6.06
N ASN A 77 28.13 -10.23 -5.86
CA ASN A 77 29.55 -10.44 -5.62
C ASN A 77 30.03 -11.58 -6.54
N GLY A 78 31.29 -12.01 -6.42
CA GLY A 78 31.83 -13.07 -7.28
C GLY A 78 31.04 -14.39 -7.22
N GLU A 79 30.50 -14.75 -6.06
CA GLU A 79 29.71 -15.99 -5.86
C GLU A 79 28.26 -15.84 -6.30
N GLN A 80 27.70 -14.63 -6.16
CA GLN A 80 26.31 -14.32 -6.47
C GLN A 80 26.22 -13.09 -7.38
N PRO A 81 26.69 -13.17 -8.64
CA PRO A 81 26.83 -12.01 -9.51
C PRO A 81 25.49 -11.33 -9.86
N ASN A 82 24.36 -12.02 -9.68
CA ASN A 82 23.03 -11.48 -9.99
C ASN A 82 22.22 -11.09 -8.75
N ARG A 83 22.80 -11.12 -7.53
CA ARG A 83 22.07 -10.71 -6.32
C ARG A 83 21.60 -9.26 -6.46
N ARG A 84 20.36 -9.01 -6.05
CA ARG A 84 19.71 -7.69 -6.06
C ARG A 84 19.52 -7.22 -4.63
N ARG A 85 19.64 -5.92 -4.38
CA ARG A 85 19.23 -5.26 -3.13
C ARG A 85 17.99 -4.45 -3.42
N GLN A 86 16.91 -4.77 -2.73
CA GLN A 86 15.57 -4.27 -3.05
C GLN A 86 14.93 -3.60 -1.84
N PHE A 87 14.08 -2.61 -2.10
CA PHE A 87 13.28 -1.92 -1.09
C PHE A 87 11.94 -1.53 -1.73
N GLY A 88 10.83 -1.68 -1.00
CA GLY A 88 9.53 -1.30 -1.51
C GLY A 88 8.38 -1.73 -0.62
N THR A 89 7.28 -2.14 -1.26
CA THR A 89 6.03 -2.46 -0.59
C THR A 89 5.65 -3.93 -0.79
N MET A 90 4.85 -4.47 0.12
CA MET A 90 4.32 -5.83 0.06
C MET A 90 2.82 -5.81 0.29
N ILE A 91 2.10 -6.67 -0.40
CA ILE A 91 0.68 -6.95 -0.10
C ILE A 91 0.57 -8.42 0.29
N LEU A 92 -0.12 -8.70 1.39
CA LEU A 92 -0.54 -10.03 1.80
C LEU A 92 -2.06 -10.11 1.83
N SER A 93 -2.64 -11.25 1.49
CA SER A 93 -4.09 -11.46 1.47
C SER A 93 -4.46 -12.88 1.88
N ARG A 94 -5.51 -13.05 2.70
CA ARG A 94 -6.07 -14.37 3.04
C ARG A 94 -6.81 -15.02 1.86
N SER A 95 -7.26 -14.20 0.91
CA SER A 95 -7.87 -14.65 -0.35
C SER A 95 -6.85 -14.61 -1.50
N PRO A 96 -7.06 -15.38 -2.58
CA PRO A 96 -6.18 -15.34 -3.75
C PRO A 96 -5.94 -13.92 -4.28
N ILE A 97 -4.68 -13.63 -4.62
CA ILE A 97 -4.29 -12.45 -5.40
C ILE A 97 -4.37 -12.86 -6.87
N LEU A 98 -5.39 -12.36 -7.57
CA LEU A 98 -5.72 -12.75 -8.94
C LEU A 98 -4.73 -12.16 -9.96
N SER A 99 -4.23 -10.96 -9.70
CA SER A 99 -3.15 -10.33 -10.46
C SER A 99 -2.45 -9.25 -9.65
N SER A 100 -1.26 -8.84 -10.08
CA SER A 100 -0.54 -7.71 -9.49
C SER A 100 0.19 -6.90 -10.55
N ARG A 101 0.37 -5.61 -10.29
CA ARG A 101 1.17 -4.67 -11.09
C ARG A 101 1.96 -3.79 -10.14
N ASN A 102 3.19 -3.40 -10.50
CA ASN A 102 3.97 -2.46 -9.70
C ASN A 102 4.24 -1.19 -10.49
N PHE A 103 3.86 -0.04 -9.94
CA PHE A 103 3.98 1.25 -10.60
C PHE A 103 5.06 2.09 -9.92
N PRO A 104 6.19 2.40 -10.60
CA PRO A 104 7.10 3.43 -10.11
C PRO A 104 6.40 4.78 -10.14
N LEU A 105 6.39 5.49 -9.01
CA LEU A 105 5.81 6.83 -8.92
C LEU A 105 6.84 7.89 -9.35
N PRO A 106 6.40 9.07 -9.82
CA PRO A 106 7.29 10.17 -10.15
C PRO A 106 8.29 10.45 -9.02
N LYS A 107 9.56 10.63 -9.39
CA LYS A 107 10.66 10.82 -8.44
C LYS A 107 11.35 12.15 -8.72
N PHE A 108 11.67 12.88 -7.65
CA PHE A 108 12.52 14.06 -7.74
C PHE A 108 14.00 13.70 -7.63
N GLY A 109 14.80 14.11 -8.62
CA GLY A 109 16.24 13.89 -8.68
C GLY A 109 17.03 14.93 -7.86
N THR A 110 17.08 14.76 -6.54
CA THR A 110 17.86 15.61 -5.64
C THR A 110 19.36 15.46 -5.87
N LEU A 111 20.13 16.56 -5.71
CA LEU A 111 21.59 16.54 -5.84
C LEU A 111 22.31 16.05 -4.57
N SER A 112 21.76 16.37 -3.39
CA SER A 112 22.42 16.14 -2.09
C SER A 112 21.61 15.30 -1.10
N GLN A 113 20.29 15.28 -1.21
CA GLN A 113 19.40 14.55 -0.29
C GLN A 113 19.18 13.13 -0.80
N HIS A 114 18.98 12.19 0.12
CA HIS A 114 18.64 10.82 -0.22
C HIS A 114 17.21 10.73 -0.76
N SER A 115 17.07 10.47 -2.05
CA SER A 115 15.78 10.27 -2.73
C SER A 115 15.76 8.87 -3.34
N ILE A 116 14.80 8.05 -2.91
CA ILE A 116 14.61 6.67 -3.40
C ILE A 116 13.44 6.61 -4.38
N GLN A 117 13.41 5.57 -5.21
CA GLN A 117 12.27 5.30 -6.06
C GLN A 117 11.11 4.81 -5.20
N GLN A 118 10.01 5.55 -5.23
CA GLN A 118 8.75 5.16 -4.60
C GLN A 118 7.84 4.44 -5.58
N GLY A 119 6.82 3.75 -5.08
CA GLY A 119 5.93 2.96 -5.93
C GLY A 119 4.57 2.70 -5.30
N ALA A 120 3.64 2.32 -6.17
CA ALA A 120 2.33 1.79 -5.82
C ALA A 120 2.26 0.33 -6.29
N LEU A 121 2.21 -0.60 -5.34
CA LEU A 121 2.01 -2.02 -5.63
C LEU A 121 0.50 -2.28 -5.67
N GLU A 122 0.00 -2.73 -6.80
CA GLU A 122 -1.38 -3.16 -7.01
C GLU A 122 -1.51 -4.67 -6.82
N ALA A 123 -2.59 -5.08 -6.17
CA ALA A 123 -3.09 -6.44 -6.15
C ALA A 123 -4.61 -6.42 -6.43
N VAL A 124 -5.08 -7.28 -7.33
CA VAL A 124 -6.51 -7.57 -7.44
C VAL A 124 -6.80 -8.77 -6.57
N VAL A 125 -7.60 -8.59 -5.53
CA VAL A 125 -7.91 -9.60 -4.51
C VAL A 125 -9.36 -10.04 -4.64
N GLU A 126 -9.63 -11.34 -4.52
CA GLU A 126 -10.98 -11.84 -4.42
C GLU A 126 -11.55 -11.65 -3.00
N SER A 127 -12.67 -10.93 -2.86
CA SER A 127 -13.34 -10.84 -1.56
C SER A 127 -13.99 -12.17 -1.16
N PRO A 128 -14.27 -12.41 0.13
CA PRO A 128 -15.00 -13.60 0.57
C PRO A 128 -16.38 -13.79 -0.07
N LYS A 129 -16.96 -12.75 -0.69
CA LYS A 129 -18.20 -12.82 -1.46
C LYS A 129 -18.00 -13.06 -2.96
N GLY A 130 -16.79 -13.37 -3.40
CA GLY A 130 -16.43 -13.61 -4.81
C GLY A 130 -16.36 -12.35 -5.67
N MET A 131 -16.42 -11.15 -5.07
CA MET A 131 -16.25 -9.90 -5.81
C MET A 131 -14.78 -9.49 -5.79
N PRO A 132 -14.12 -9.28 -6.94
CA PRO A 132 -12.75 -8.78 -6.97
C PRO A 132 -12.71 -7.32 -6.51
N ILE A 133 -11.61 -6.93 -5.88
CA ILE A 133 -11.32 -5.54 -5.48
C ILE A 133 -9.86 -5.20 -5.78
N ARG A 134 -9.59 -3.96 -6.22
CA ARG A 134 -8.22 -3.46 -6.37
C ARG A 134 -7.70 -2.99 -5.03
N VAL A 135 -6.50 -3.39 -4.67
CA VAL A 135 -5.85 -2.99 -3.43
C VAL A 135 -4.46 -2.48 -3.76
N TYR A 136 -4.08 -1.35 -3.17
CA TYR A 136 -2.79 -0.73 -3.38
C TYR A 136 -2.03 -0.55 -2.06
N SER A 137 -0.74 -0.90 -2.04
CA SER A 137 0.19 -0.52 -0.98
C SER A 137 1.15 0.55 -1.52
N VAL A 138 1.15 1.73 -0.92
CA VAL A 138 1.95 2.88 -1.34
C VAL A 138 2.89 3.37 -0.24
N HIS A 139 4.03 3.94 -0.65
CA HIS A 139 4.93 4.67 0.24
C HIS A 139 5.41 5.92 -0.50
N LEU A 140 4.95 7.10 -0.09
CA LEU A 140 5.29 8.37 -0.74
C LEU A 140 6.62 8.95 -0.23
N SER A 141 7.13 9.98 -0.91
CA SER A 141 8.39 10.62 -0.50
C SER A 141 8.26 11.37 0.84
N HIS A 142 9.22 11.15 1.74
CA HIS A 142 9.33 11.89 3.01
C HIS A 142 9.95 13.29 2.87
N LEU A 143 10.40 13.70 1.68
CA LEU A 143 11.24 14.88 1.52
C LEU A 143 10.46 16.20 1.66
N ALA A 144 9.49 16.44 0.78
CA ALA A 144 8.73 17.69 0.74
C ALA A 144 7.44 17.55 -0.09
N PRO A 145 6.43 18.41 0.13
CA PRO A 145 5.19 18.40 -0.64
C PRO A 145 5.38 18.41 -2.16
N GLU A 146 6.36 19.18 -2.67
CA GLU A 146 6.65 19.31 -4.10
C GLU A 146 7.12 17.98 -4.72
N THR A 147 7.67 17.09 -3.92
CA THR A 147 8.05 15.74 -4.35
C THR A 147 6.89 14.75 -4.28
N ARG A 148 5.89 15.01 -3.44
CA ARG A 148 4.70 14.16 -3.24
C ARG A 148 3.53 14.52 -4.14
N LEU A 149 3.31 15.79 -4.46
CA LEU A 149 2.21 16.22 -5.33
C LEU A 149 2.19 15.48 -6.69
N PRO A 150 3.31 15.35 -7.42
CA PRO A 150 3.35 14.53 -8.64
C PRO A 150 3.03 13.04 -8.39
N GLN A 151 3.34 12.52 -7.21
CA GLN A 151 3.03 11.14 -6.83
C GLN A 151 1.53 10.97 -6.54
N VAL A 152 0.91 11.95 -5.89
CA VAL A 152 -0.54 12.03 -5.67
C VAL A 152 -1.30 12.11 -7.01
N GLU A 153 -0.83 12.93 -7.95
CA GLU A 153 -1.41 12.96 -9.31
C GLU A 153 -1.33 11.60 -10.00
N ALA A 154 -0.18 10.92 -9.90
CA ALA A 154 -0.01 9.59 -10.46
C ALA A 154 -0.95 8.56 -9.82
N ILE A 155 -1.18 8.61 -8.50
CA ILE A 155 -2.15 7.75 -7.80
C ILE A 155 -3.55 7.94 -8.39
N LEU A 156 -4.01 9.18 -8.52
CA LEU A 156 -5.34 9.48 -9.06
C LEU A 156 -5.45 9.07 -10.53
N GLU A 157 -4.40 9.24 -11.32
CA GLU A 157 -4.37 8.80 -12.71
C GLU A 157 -4.46 7.28 -12.83
N ILE A 158 -3.66 6.55 -12.04
CA ILE A 158 -3.67 5.08 -11.97
C ILE A 158 -5.07 4.59 -11.60
N ASP A 159 -5.68 5.13 -10.54
CA ASP A 159 -7.00 4.70 -10.10
C ASP A 159 -8.08 4.93 -11.17
N ARG A 160 -8.09 6.12 -11.77
CA ARG A 160 -9.07 6.52 -12.78
C ARG A 160 -9.00 5.68 -14.04
N ARG A 161 -7.79 5.35 -14.50
CA ARG A 161 -7.59 4.64 -15.79
C ARG A 161 -7.69 3.12 -15.66
N ALA A 162 -7.43 2.56 -14.48
CA ALA A 162 -7.26 1.11 -14.32
C ALA A 162 -8.44 0.28 -14.84
N TYR A 163 -9.70 0.67 -14.60
CA TYR A 163 -10.86 -0.06 -15.13
C TYR A 163 -10.87 -0.15 -16.66
N ALA A 164 -10.46 0.93 -17.34
CA ALA A 164 -10.41 0.99 -18.79
C ALA A 164 -9.18 0.30 -19.39
N GLU A 165 -8.07 0.24 -18.67
CA GLU A 165 -6.86 -0.51 -19.10
C GLU A 165 -7.07 -2.02 -19.09
N GLY A 166 -7.89 -2.53 -18.16
CA GLY A 166 -8.05 -3.96 -17.93
C GLY A 166 -6.98 -4.54 -17.00
N GLY A 167 -7.05 -5.86 -16.82
CA GLY A 167 -6.20 -6.62 -15.91
C GLY A 167 -4.72 -6.66 -16.31
N ALA A 168 -3.93 -7.49 -15.60
CA ALA A 168 -2.53 -7.75 -15.95
C ALA A 168 -2.36 -8.28 -17.40
N TRP A 169 -3.40 -8.92 -17.93
CA TRP A 169 -3.61 -9.10 -19.36
C TRP A 169 -5.10 -8.95 -19.67
N CYS A 170 -5.42 -8.62 -20.93
CA CYS A 170 -6.80 -8.47 -21.39
C CYS A 170 -6.90 -8.76 -22.90
N GLY A 171 -8.12 -9.01 -23.38
CA GLY A 171 -8.37 -9.36 -24.79
C GLY A 171 -8.09 -10.83 -25.11
N GLY A 172 -7.94 -11.14 -26.40
CA GLY A 172 -7.62 -12.47 -26.91
C GLY A 172 -6.41 -12.45 -27.83
N HIS A 173 -5.92 -13.64 -28.19
CA HIS A 173 -4.82 -13.80 -29.15
C HIS A 173 -5.34 -14.33 -30.49
N PRO A 174 -4.92 -13.78 -31.66
CA PRO A 174 -5.36 -14.27 -32.98
C PRO A 174 -5.04 -15.74 -33.25
N ASP A 175 -4.02 -16.26 -32.58
CA ASP A 175 -3.69 -17.69 -32.51
C ASP A 175 -3.85 -18.20 -31.07
N PRO A 176 -5.00 -18.76 -30.69
CA PRO A 176 -5.23 -19.28 -29.34
C PRO A 176 -4.25 -20.39 -28.92
N ALA A 177 -3.61 -21.08 -29.87
CA ALA A 177 -2.65 -22.15 -29.57
C ALA A 177 -1.27 -21.61 -29.11
N ALA A 178 -1.03 -20.29 -29.22
CA ALA A 178 0.23 -19.66 -28.84
C ALA A 178 0.47 -19.55 -27.32
N GLY A 179 -0.52 -19.89 -26.48
CA GLY A 179 -0.36 -19.96 -25.02
C GLY A 179 -0.36 -18.59 -24.29
N TRP A 180 -0.66 -17.48 -24.97
CA TRP A 180 -0.68 -16.15 -24.34
C TRP A 180 -1.90 -15.88 -23.46
N THR A 181 -2.96 -16.70 -23.55
CA THR A 181 -4.24 -16.51 -22.84
C THR A 181 -4.55 -17.73 -21.96
N GLU A 182 -3.59 -18.14 -21.14
CA GLU A 182 -3.79 -19.23 -20.17
C GLU A 182 -4.60 -18.75 -18.96
N GLY A 183 -5.67 -19.48 -18.62
CA GLY A 183 -6.54 -19.18 -17.49
C GLY A 183 -7.64 -18.15 -17.78
N GLU A 184 -8.19 -17.56 -16.72
CA GLU A 184 -9.24 -16.54 -16.81
C GLU A 184 -8.63 -15.15 -16.99
N ILE A 185 -9.32 -14.27 -17.72
CA ILE A 185 -8.93 -12.86 -17.86
C ILE A 185 -8.93 -12.22 -16.47
N PRO A 186 -7.81 -11.66 -15.98
CA PRO A 186 -7.76 -11.03 -14.67
C PRO A 186 -8.76 -9.86 -14.60
N PRO A 187 -9.64 -9.84 -13.59
CA PRO A 187 -10.60 -8.77 -13.45
C PRO A 187 -9.89 -7.46 -13.10
N MET A 188 -10.53 -6.33 -13.44
CA MET A 188 -10.03 -5.00 -13.08
C MET A 188 -11.22 -4.11 -12.64
N PRO A 189 -11.71 -4.29 -11.41
CA PRO A 189 -12.91 -3.60 -10.92
C PRO A 189 -12.67 -2.10 -10.72
N ARG A 190 -13.75 -1.32 -10.54
CA ARG A 190 -13.67 0.12 -10.23
C ARG A 190 -13.38 0.37 -8.76
N GLU A 191 -13.84 -0.54 -7.92
CA GLU A 191 -13.66 -0.53 -6.48
C GLU A 191 -12.18 -0.68 -6.14
N SER A 192 -11.64 0.33 -5.46
CA SER A 192 -10.26 0.34 -5.01
C SER A 192 -10.12 0.74 -3.54
N VAL A 193 -9.08 0.18 -2.91
CA VAL A 193 -8.58 0.56 -1.59
C VAL A 193 -7.09 0.91 -1.73
N TRP A 194 -6.72 2.11 -1.32
CA TRP A 194 -5.36 2.63 -1.34
C TRP A 194 -4.86 2.77 0.09
N MET A 195 -3.80 2.06 0.46
CA MET A 195 -3.30 2.08 1.83
C MET A 195 -1.79 2.23 1.90
N GLY A 196 -1.31 2.86 2.96
CA GLY A 196 0.12 2.95 3.26
C GLY A 196 0.53 4.26 3.88
N ASP A 197 1.83 4.55 3.79
CA ASP A 197 2.47 5.75 4.31
C ASP A 197 2.50 6.82 3.22
N PHE A 198 1.70 7.86 3.41
CA PHE A 198 1.60 8.97 2.47
C PHE A 198 2.52 10.14 2.81
N ASN A 199 3.20 10.13 3.96
CA ASN A 199 4.13 11.17 4.38
C ASN A 199 3.56 12.61 4.38
N PHE A 200 2.24 12.77 4.52
CA PHE A 200 1.59 14.06 4.67
C PHE A 200 0.49 14.00 5.73
N THR A 201 0.11 15.15 6.29
CA THR A 201 -1.00 15.28 7.25
C THR A 201 -2.27 15.80 6.58
N VAL A 202 -3.39 15.82 7.31
CA VAL A 202 -4.70 16.24 6.77
C VAL A 202 -4.80 17.70 6.35
N ASP A 203 -3.94 18.55 6.91
CA ASP A 203 -3.82 19.98 6.58
C ASP A 203 -3.00 20.25 5.30
N SER A 204 -2.47 19.20 4.66
CA SER A 204 -1.61 19.33 3.48
C SER A 204 -2.38 19.54 2.16
N GLU A 205 -1.70 20.12 1.18
CA GLU A 205 -2.24 20.25 -0.18
C GLU A 205 -2.44 18.88 -0.83
N GLU A 206 -1.52 17.95 -0.56
CA GLU A 206 -1.57 16.56 -1.02
C GLU A 206 -2.84 15.84 -0.56
N TYR A 207 -3.18 15.98 0.73
CA TYR A 207 -4.39 15.39 1.29
C TYR A 207 -5.65 16.02 0.65
N ALA A 208 -5.70 17.36 0.56
CA ALA A 208 -6.79 18.05 -0.14
C ALA A 208 -6.91 17.67 -1.62
N ARG A 209 -5.80 17.32 -2.27
CA ARG A 209 -5.80 16.89 -3.67
C ARG A 209 -6.43 15.50 -3.86
N LEU A 210 -6.24 14.59 -2.90
CA LEU A 210 -6.82 13.23 -2.91
C LEU A 210 -8.30 13.21 -2.53
N VAL A 211 -8.64 13.86 -1.41
CA VAL A 211 -9.99 13.75 -0.81
C VAL A 211 -10.85 14.99 -1.01
N GLY A 212 -10.37 15.97 -1.77
CA GLY A 212 -11.08 17.21 -2.06
C GLY A 212 -10.78 18.34 -1.05
N PRO A 213 -10.97 19.60 -1.47
CA PRO A 213 -10.67 20.77 -0.65
C PRO A 213 -11.65 20.89 0.52
N LEU A 214 -11.16 21.34 1.67
CA LEU A 214 -11.98 21.64 2.84
C LEU A 214 -12.64 23.01 2.68
N THR A 215 -13.96 23.07 2.88
CA THR A 215 -14.71 24.32 2.95
C THR A 215 -15.23 24.56 4.35
N PRO A 216 -15.21 25.83 4.85
CA PRO A 216 -15.65 26.13 6.21
C PRO A 216 -17.11 25.76 6.52
N ARG A 217 -18.00 25.73 5.50
CA ARG A 217 -19.44 25.49 5.70
C ARG A 217 -19.90 24.09 5.31
N HIS A 218 -19.27 23.45 4.34
CA HIS A 218 -19.77 22.21 3.75
C HIS A 218 -18.84 21.02 3.97
N GLY A 219 -17.76 21.21 4.74
CA GLY A 219 -16.73 20.18 4.89
C GLY A 219 -15.96 19.97 3.58
N ARG A 220 -15.45 18.75 3.39
CA ARG A 220 -14.68 18.40 2.18
C ARG A 220 -15.56 18.25 0.95
N LEU A 221 -15.15 18.89 -0.13
CA LEU A 221 -15.78 18.74 -1.45
C LEU A 221 -15.17 17.56 -2.19
N VAL A 222 -15.51 16.35 -1.78
CA VAL A 222 -14.97 15.12 -2.39
C VAL A 222 -15.45 14.98 -3.84
N ASN A 223 -14.53 14.80 -4.77
CA ASN A 223 -14.85 14.50 -6.17
C ASN A 223 -15.23 13.02 -6.33
N ARG A 224 -16.16 12.68 -7.24
CA ARG A 224 -16.52 11.28 -7.56
C ARG A 224 -15.35 10.45 -8.09
N ASP A 225 -14.38 11.11 -8.72
CA ASP A 225 -13.14 10.50 -9.20
C ASP A 225 -11.99 10.66 -8.18
N GLY A 226 -12.28 11.21 -6.99
CA GLY A 226 -11.33 11.29 -5.86
C GLY A 226 -11.44 10.09 -4.93
N LEU A 227 -10.65 10.13 -3.86
CA LEU A 227 -10.64 9.10 -2.82
C LEU A 227 -11.34 9.57 -1.54
N ILE A 228 -11.74 8.62 -0.71
CA ILE A 228 -12.41 8.82 0.57
C ILE A 228 -11.47 8.35 1.68
N ASP A 229 -11.20 9.21 2.67
CA ASP A 229 -10.51 8.78 3.89
C ASP A 229 -11.41 7.88 4.71
N CYS A 230 -11.03 6.59 4.84
CA CYS A 230 -11.82 5.63 5.59
C CYS A 230 -11.86 5.93 7.09
N TRP A 231 -10.88 6.67 7.64
CA TRP A 231 -10.92 7.13 9.02
C TRP A 231 -12.12 8.06 9.26
N VAL A 232 -12.27 9.05 8.38
CA VAL A 232 -13.38 10.02 8.44
C VAL A 232 -14.71 9.35 8.09
N ALA A 233 -14.72 8.48 7.08
CA ALA A 233 -15.94 7.73 6.71
C ALA A 233 -16.42 6.79 7.82
N ALA A 234 -15.53 6.33 8.70
CA ALA A 234 -15.88 5.58 9.90
C ALA A 234 -16.43 6.44 11.06
N GLY A 235 -16.48 7.77 10.88
CA GLY A 235 -17.08 8.71 11.84
C GLY A 235 -16.10 9.39 12.80
N HIS A 236 -14.80 9.23 12.60
CA HIS A 236 -13.79 9.93 13.40
C HIS A 236 -13.59 11.38 12.92
N ASP A 237 -13.11 12.25 13.80
CA ASP A 237 -12.62 13.56 13.36
C ASP A 237 -11.37 13.40 12.50
N GLU A 238 -11.26 14.22 11.47
CA GLU A 238 -10.17 14.15 10.51
C GLU A 238 -8.79 14.42 11.14
N ARG A 239 -8.73 15.28 12.16
CA ARG A 239 -7.50 15.65 12.86
C ARG A 239 -7.14 14.69 14.00
N GLU A 240 -8.02 13.76 14.32
CA GLU A 240 -7.77 12.74 15.33
C GLU A 240 -6.91 11.59 14.78
N GLY A 241 -6.32 10.84 15.72
CA GLY A 241 -5.46 9.70 15.42
C GLY A 241 -4.00 10.10 15.23
N ALA A 242 -3.10 9.17 15.56
CA ALA A 242 -1.67 9.32 15.36
C ALA A 242 -1.07 7.98 14.95
N SER A 243 -0.52 7.93 13.75
CA SER A 243 0.12 6.75 13.17
C SER A 243 1.64 6.85 13.10
N CYS A 244 2.23 8.03 13.28
CA CYS A 244 3.67 8.22 13.43
C CYS A 244 3.95 9.42 14.33
N GLY A 245 4.55 9.19 15.51
CA GLY A 245 4.68 10.22 16.54
C GLY A 245 3.30 10.78 16.92
N ASP A 246 3.14 12.10 16.81
CA ASP A 246 1.86 12.81 17.06
C ASP A 246 1.07 13.10 15.77
N MET A 247 1.48 12.53 14.63
CA MET A 247 0.88 12.79 13.32
C MET A 247 0.15 11.56 12.78
N ARG A 248 -0.91 11.80 12.01
CA ARG A 248 -1.52 10.79 11.14
C ARG A 248 -1.01 10.98 9.71
N ILE A 249 -0.14 10.09 9.26
CA ILE A 249 0.46 10.08 7.91
C ILE A 249 0.26 8.76 7.16
N ASP A 250 -0.07 7.70 7.88
CA ASP A 250 -0.56 6.44 7.34
C ASP A 250 -2.08 6.46 7.18
N TYR A 251 -2.56 6.01 6.02
CA TYR A 251 -3.97 6.09 5.66
C TYR A 251 -4.46 4.81 5.00
N VAL A 252 -5.77 4.59 5.10
CA VAL A 252 -6.54 3.73 4.20
C VAL A 252 -7.58 4.62 3.53
N PHE A 253 -7.46 4.78 2.22
CA PHE A 253 -8.44 5.45 1.38
C PHE A 253 -9.22 4.43 0.56
N CYS A 254 -10.44 4.77 0.17
CA CYS A 254 -11.22 3.96 -0.77
C CYS A 254 -11.83 4.81 -1.89
N SER A 255 -12.12 4.18 -3.02
CA SER A 255 -12.93 4.81 -4.07
C SER A 255 -14.32 5.20 -3.55
N ALA A 256 -14.93 6.24 -4.12
CA ALA A 256 -16.25 6.73 -3.70
C ALA A 256 -17.35 5.64 -3.65
N TRP A 257 -17.24 4.59 -4.46
CA TRP A 257 -18.16 3.44 -4.50
C TRP A 257 -18.22 2.63 -3.19
N LEU A 258 -17.18 2.75 -2.35
CA LEU A 258 -17.03 2.02 -1.10
C LEU A 258 -17.30 2.88 0.14
N ALA A 259 -17.56 4.18 -0.02
CA ALA A 259 -17.69 5.14 1.08
C ALA A 259 -18.72 4.68 2.13
N ASP A 260 -19.95 4.40 1.70
CA ASP A 260 -21.06 3.97 2.57
C ASP A 260 -20.90 2.54 3.11
N ARG A 261 -19.82 1.85 2.72
CA ARG A 261 -19.49 0.51 3.20
C ARG A 261 -18.41 0.52 4.26
N VAL A 262 -17.76 1.65 4.53
CA VAL A 262 -16.79 1.75 5.63
C VAL A 262 -17.54 1.62 6.95
N ARG A 263 -17.11 0.70 7.81
CA ARG A 263 -17.80 0.36 9.07
C ARG A 263 -17.05 0.79 10.32
N ARG A 264 -15.72 0.67 10.27
CA ARG A 264 -14.85 0.94 11.42
C ARG A 264 -13.46 1.28 10.90
N ALA A 265 -12.79 2.18 11.62
CA ALA A 265 -11.37 2.43 11.49
C ALA A 265 -10.74 2.48 12.89
N GLU A 266 -9.50 2.01 13.01
CA GLU A 266 -8.73 1.98 14.25
C GLU A 266 -7.24 2.19 13.93
N ILE A 267 -6.53 2.84 14.85
CA ILE A 267 -5.07 2.89 14.86
C ILE A 267 -4.59 2.19 16.11
N ASP A 268 -3.72 1.20 15.92
CA ASP A 268 -3.18 0.40 17.01
C ASP A 268 -2.00 1.13 17.68
N THR A 269 -2.31 2.03 18.61
CA THR A 269 -1.32 2.84 19.33
C THR A 269 -0.49 2.03 20.33
N ALA A 270 -0.80 0.75 20.53
CA ALA A 270 -0.05 -0.16 21.41
C ALA A 270 1.05 -0.94 20.67
N ALA A 271 1.05 -0.94 19.33
CA ALA A 271 2.11 -1.54 18.53
C ALA A 271 3.45 -0.83 18.74
N ARG A 272 4.54 -1.60 18.80
CA ARG A 272 5.92 -1.14 19.05
C ARG A 272 6.93 -1.74 18.05
N GLY A 273 6.44 -2.49 17.07
CA GLY A 273 7.24 -3.12 16.03
C GLY A 273 7.88 -2.16 15.03
N SER A 274 7.47 -0.90 15.04
CA SER A 274 7.94 0.19 14.17
C SER A 274 7.74 1.53 14.89
N ASP A 275 8.34 2.61 14.39
CA ASP A 275 8.00 3.99 14.75
C ASP A 275 6.64 4.44 14.20
N HIS A 276 6.06 3.68 13.28
CA HIS A 276 4.67 3.81 12.85
C HIS A 276 3.70 2.94 13.67
N ARG A 277 2.40 3.14 13.47
CA ARG A 277 1.30 2.34 14.05
C ARG A 277 0.46 1.72 12.94
N PRO A 278 0.04 0.45 13.08
CA PRO A 278 -0.88 -0.16 12.15
C PRO A 278 -2.20 0.61 12.09
N VAL A 279 -2.69 0.87 10.88
CA VAL A 279 -4.03 1.43 10.63
C VAL A 279 -4.92 0.31 10.09
N ILE A 280 -6.06 0.09 10.74
CA ILE A 280 -7.01 -0.99 10.44
C ILE A 280 -8.35 -0.39 10.04
N VAL A 281 -8.91 -0.87 8.93
CA VAL A 281 -10.23 -0.44 8.43
C VAL A 281 -11.08 -1.65 8.06
N GLU A 282 -12.33 -1.67 8.50
CA GLU A 282 -13.33 -2.64 8.05
C GLU A 282 -14.26 -2.04 6.99
N ILE A 283 -14.35 -2.69 5.83
CA ILE A 283 -15.26 -2.33 4.73
C ILE A 283 -16.23 -3.49 4.47
N GLY A 284 -17.52 -3.18 4.34
CA GLY A 284 -18.63 -4.10 4.11
C GLY A 284 -18.72 -4.69 2.70
N ILE A 285 -17.62 -5.33 2.27
CA ILE A 285 -17.50 -6.12 1.03
C ILE A 285 -17.30 -7.59 1.39
#